data_AF-A0A7S0VQX3-F1
#
_entry.id   AF-A0A7S0VQX3-F1
#
_cell.length_a   1.000
_cell.length_b   1.000
_cell.length_c   1.000
_cell.angle_alpha   90.00
_cell.angle_beta   90.00
_cell.angle_gamma   90.00
#
_symmetry.space_group_name_H-M   'P 1'
#
loop_
_entity.id
_entity.type
_entity.pdbx_description
1 polymer ?
#
loop_
_entity_poly.entity_id
_entity_poly.type
_entity_poly.pdbx_seq_one_letter_code
_entity_poly.pdbx_strand_id
1 'polypeptide(L)'
;YVADTENNLIRTIFLETGQVETLAGSGYGSNDGVGPSASFQFPKGLALTHEGDALLVSDKAVDGRVRRVNLQTRGVETLAGNRQTEPRAYFKSPVDVTASPLPGGALQIFVADLGHGMLRVLRVAGEREKPQRSALVLIDVQDCFLPEGTTTG
;
A
#
# COMPACT_ATOMS: atom_id res chain seq x y z
N TYR A 1 -6.59 -12.33 5.34
CA TYR A 1 -5.11 -12.22 5.43
C TYR A 1 -4.74 -11.61 6.77
N VAL A 2 -3.52 -11.84 7.25
CA VAL A 2 -3.03 -11.32 8.54
C VAL A 2 -1.66 -10.69 8.35
N ALA A 3 -1.47 -9.49 8.89
CA ALA A 3 -0.15 -8.91 9.08
C ALA A 3 0.41 -9.46 10.40
N ASP A 4 1.37 -10.36 10.28
CA ASP A 4 2.05 -10.97 11.40
C ASP A 4 3.22 -10.05 11.79
N THR A 5 2.87 -8.92 12.43
CA THR A 5 3.74 -7.74 12.58
C THR A 5 5.12 -8.09 13.13
N GLU A 6 5.18 -8.76 14.27
CA GLU A 6 6.46 -9.01 14.96
C GLU A 6 7.32 -10.05 14.23
N ASN A 7 6.70 -10.88 13.41
CA ASN A 7 7.41 -11.83 12.55
C ASN A 7 7.80 -11.23 11.20
N ASN A 8 7.30 -10.04 10.86
CA ASN A 8 7.53 -9.38 9.57
C ASN A 8 7.02 -10.17 8.37
N LEU A 9 5.85 -10.81 8.52
CA LEU A 9 5.25 -11.68 7.51
C LEU A 9 3.81 -11.26 7.19
N ILE A 10 3.40 -11.56 5.95
CA ILE A 10 1.99 -11.55 5.58
C ILE A 10 1.53 -13.01 5.49
N ARG A 11 0.43 -13.32 6.18
CA ARG A 11 -0.12 -14.68 6.27
C ARG A 11 -1.47 -14.80 5.57
N THR A 12 -1.69 -15.96 4.98
CA THR A 12 -3.00 -16.42 4.53
C THR A 12 -3.55 -17.40 5.56
N ILE A 13 -4.85 -17.29 5.85
CA ILE A 13 -5.59 -18.29 6.65
C ILE A 13 -6.62 -18.90 5.72
N PHE A 14 -6.55 -20.22 5.52
CA PHE A 14 -7.54 -20.96 4.78
C PHE A 14 -8.72 -21.26 5.70
N LEU A 15 -9.86 -20.60 5.47
CA LEU A 15 -10.99 -20.64 6.40
C LEU A 15 -11.63 -22.03 6.51
N GLU A 16 -11.55 -22.84 5.46
CA GLU A 16 -12.10 -24.20 5.45
C GLU A 16 -11.31 -25.17 6.31
N THR A 17 -9.97 -25.02 6.38
CA THR A 17 -9.07 -25.96 7.06
C THR A 17 -8.43 -25.39 8.32
N GLY A 18 -8.49 -24.07 8.52
CA GLY A 18 -7.74 -23.36 9.55
C GLY A 18 -6.22 -23.31 9.31
N GLN A 19 -5.73 -23.80 8.16
CA GLN A 19 -4.31 -23.81 7.84
C GLN A 19 -3.80 -22.36 7.66
N VAL A 20 -2.60 -22.10 8.18
CA VAL A 20 -1.90 -20.82 8.01
C VAL A 20 -0.69 -21.02 7.12
N GLU A 21 -0.54 -20.17 6.10
CA GLU A 21 0.62 -20.14 5.23
C GLU A 21 1.26 -18.76 5.17
N THR A 22 2.56 -18.70 4.95
CA THR A 22 3.25 -17.46 4.61
C THR A 22 2.95 -17.11 3.15
N LEU A 23 2.26 -15.98 2.95
CA LEU A 23 2.05 -15.41 1.63
C LEU A 23 3.32 -14.73 1.12
N ALA A 24 3.92 -13.88 1.96
CA ALA A 24 5.14 -13.15 1.65
C ALA A 24 5.91 -12.76 2.93
N GLY A 25 7.23 -12.55 2.77
CA GLY A 25 8.14 -12.11 3.83
C GLY A 25 9.24 -13.12 4.15
N SER A 26 10.43 -12.60 4.46
CA SER A 26 11.63 -13.34 4.92
C SER A 26 12.13 -12.86 6.30
N GLY A 27 11.36 -12.03 6.99
CA GLY A 27 11.79 -11.36 8.21
C GLY A 27 12.02 -9.86 7.99
N TYR A 28 12.78 -9.26 8.91
CA TYR A 28 13.01 -7.83 8.96
C TYR A 28 13.81 -7.33 7.74
N GLY A 29 13.22 -6.42 6.97
CA GLY A 29 13.85 -5.83 5.80
C GLY A 29 12.81 -5.15 4.91
N SER A 30 13.21 -4.65 3.75
CA SER A 30 12.27 -3.92 2.88
C SER A 30 12.44 -4.24 1.40
N ASN A 31 12.92 -5.44 1.12
CA ASN A 31 13.13 -5.87 -0.25
C ASN A 31 11.78 -6.12 -0.90
N ASP A 32 11.62 -5.59 -2.10
CA ASP A 32 10.62 -6.05 -3.05
C ASP A 32 11.04 -7.44 -3.58
N GLY A 33 10.08 -8.24 -4.05
CA GLY A 33 10.35 -9.61 -4.48
C GLY A 33 9.12 -10.50 -4.43
N VAL A 34 9.28 -11.78 -4.77
CA VAL A 34 8.17 -12.73 -4.82
C VAL A 34 8.12 -13.58 -3.55
N GLY A 35 6.98 -13.58 -2.86
CA GLY A 35 6.70 -14.42 -1.71
C GLY A 35 7.81 -14.36 -0.63
N PRO A 36 8.54 -15.46 -0.36
CA PRO A 36 9.63 -15.46 0.61
C PRO A 36 10.81 -14.54 0.29
N SER A 37 11.01 -14.12 -0.96
CA SER A 37 12.12 -13.21 -1.31
C SER A 37 11.86 -11.76 -0.91
N ALA A 38 10.60 -11.38 -0.66
CA ALA A 38 10.26 -10.07 -0.13
C ALA A 38 10.54 -10.01 1.39
N SER A 39 10.78 -8.81 1.93
CA SER A 39 10.88 -8.57 3.38
C SER A 39 10.09 -7.34 3.81
N PHE A 40 9.66 -7.31 5.07
CA PHE A 40 8.85 -6.23 5.65
C PHE A 40 9.47 -5.73 6.97
N GLN A 41 9.06 -4.55 7.43
CA GLN A 41 9.48 -3.95 8.70
C GLN A 41 8.25 -3.55 9.51
N PHE A 42 7.73 -4.51 10.29
CA PHE A 42 6.50 -4.38 11.07
C PHE A 42 5.29 -4.05 10.18
N PRO A 43 4.86 -4.97 9.30
CA PRO A 43 3.63 -4.78 8.54
C PRO A 43 2.43 -4.62 9.50
N LYS A 44 1.55 -3.66 9.21
CA LYS A 44 0.38 -3.30 10.02
C LYS A 44 -0.92 -3.45 9.25
N GLY A 45 -1.60 -2.35 8.92
CA GLY A 45 -2.85 -2.37 8.19
C GLY A 45 -2.75 -3.08 6.85
N LEU A 46 -3.83 -3.77 6.53
CA LEU A 46 -4.01 -4.52 5.30
C LEU A 46 -5.33 -4.12 4.66
N ALA A 47 -5.32 -3.86 3.35
CA ALA A 47 -6.54 -3.65 2.58
C ALA A 47 -6.51 -4.46 1.31
N LEU A 48 -7.58 -5.21 1.05
CA LEU A 48 -7.76 -5.89 -0.23
C LEU A 48 -8.18 -4.85 -1.28
N THR A 49 -7.63 -4.94 -2.49
CA THR A 49 -8.13 -4.16 -3.63
C THR A 49 -9.56 -4.58 -3.97
N HIS A 50 -10.32 -3.68 -4.61
CA HIS A 50 -11.71 -3.96 -4.99
C HIS A 50 -11.84 -5.22 -5.88
N GLU A 51 -10.87 -5.41 -6.79
CA GLU A 51 -10.83 -6.56 -7.70
C GLU A 51 -10.43 -7.87 -6.99
N GLY A 52 -9.97 -7.80 -5.73
CA GLY A 52 -9.55 -8.97 -4.96
C GLY A 52 -8.23 -9.60 -5.43
N ASP A 53 -7.47 -8.91 -6.27
CA ASP A 53 -6.25 -9.40 -6.92
C ASP A 53 -4.96 -8.99 -6.19
N ALA A 54 -5.04 -8.03 -5.28
CA ALA A 54 -3.89 -7.52 -4.55
C ALA A 54 -4.23 -7.09 -3.12
N LEU A 55 -3.22 -7.13 -2.25
CA LEU A 55 -3.28 -6.65 -0.87
C LEU A 55 -2.36 -5.44 -0.72
N LEU A 56 -2.91 -4.32 -0.26
CA LEU A 56 -2.14 -3.18 0.21
C LEU A 56 -1.68 -3.42 1.64
N VAL A 57 -0.46 -3.00 1.94
CA VAL A 57 0.20 -3.17 3.24
C VAL A 57 0.80 -1.85 3.67
N SER A 58 0.47 -1.39 4.88
CA SER A 58 1.24 -0.34 5.54
C SER A 58 2.44 -0.96 6.26
N ASP A 59 3.64 -0.70 5.77
CA ASP A 59 4.90 -1.22 6.31
C ASP A 59 5.55 -0.15 7.19
N LYS A 60 5.43 -0.32 8.52
CA LYS A 60 5.53 0.76 9.53
C LYS A 60 6.96 1.19 9.87
N ALA A 61 7.95 0.94 9.01
CA ALA A 61 9.35 1.30 9.25
C ALA A 61 9.54 2.79 9.63
N VAL A 62 10.74 3.14 10.11
CA VAL A 62 11.16 4.54 10.27
C VAL A 62 11.01 5.30 8.94
N ASP A 63 11.39 4.65 7.85
CA ASP A 63 11.10 5.07 6.47
C ASP A 63 9.90 4.25 5.95
N GLY A 64 8.73 4.54 6.50
CA GLY A 64 7.52 3.74 6.30
C GLY A 64 7.08 3.71 4.84
N ARG A 65 6.49 2.59 4.42
CA ARG A 65 6.10 2.34 3.03
C ARG A 65 4.65 1.91 2.91
N VAL A 66 4.08 2.17 1.73
CA VAL A 66 2.88 1.49 1.27
C VAL A 66 3.31 0.48 0.22
N ARG A 67 2.96 -0.78 0.43
CA ARG A 67 3.38 -1.90 -0.42
C ARG A 67 2.16 -2.59 -1.01
N ARG A 68 2.33 -3.20 -2.18
CA ARG A 68 1.31 -4.01 -2.84
C ARG A 68 1.80 -5.45 -2.95
N VAL A 69 0.97 -6.40 -2.56
CA VAL A 69 1.18 -7.83 -2.74
C VAL A 69 0.18 -8.32 -3.78
N ASN A 70 0.64 -8.69 -4.97
CA ASN A 70 -0.20 -9.36 -5.96
C ASN A 70 -0.52 -10.78 -5.47
N LEU A 71 -1.80 -11.13 -5.37
CA LEU A 71 -2.25 -12.39 -4.77
C LEU A 71 -2.09 -13.60 -5.70
N GLN A 72 -2.02 -13.37 -7.02
CA GLN A 72 -1.79 -14.42 -8.00
C GLN A 72 -0.30 -14.76 -8.13
N THR A 73 0.56 -13.75 -8.28
CA THR A 73 2.00 -13.93 -8.50
C THR A 73 2.79 -13.99 -7.20
N ARG A 74 2.19 -13.57 -6.08
CA ARG A 74 2.86 -13.30 -4.79
C ARG A 74 3.95 -12.24 -4.88
N GLY A 75 3.98 -11.46 -5.96
CA GLY A 75 4.91 -10.35 -6.13
C GLY A 75 4.61 -9.22 -5.16
N VAL A 76 5.64 -8.76 -4.46
CA VAL A 76 5.58 -7.61 -3.57
C VAL A 76 6.39 -6.47 -4.15
N GLU A 77 5.76 -5.30 -4.23
CA GLU A 77 6.41 -4.07 -4.68
C GLU A 77 6.10 -2.88 -3.75
N THR A 78 6.99 -1.91 -3.73
CA THR A 78 6.80 -0.65 -3.02
C THR A 78 6.09 0.36 -3.92
N LEU A 79 4.89 0.80 -3.53
CA LEU A 79 4.13 1.82 -4.25
C LEU A 79 4.56 3.24 -3.87
N ALA A 80 4.87 3.48 -2.60
CA ALA A 80 5.27 4.78 -2.07
C ALA A 80 6.03 4.64 -0.74
N GLY A 81 6.72 5.71 -0.33
CA GLY A 81 7.34 5.83 0.99
C GLY A 81 8.86 5.65 1.02
N ASN A 82 9.52 5.47 -0.12
CA ASN A 82 10.98 5.37 -0.18
C ASN A 82 11.62 6.76 0.01
N ARG A 83 12.18 7.03 1.20
CA ARG A 83 12.79 8.32 1.55
C ARG A 83 13.99 8.70 0.68
N GLN A 84 14.65 7.74 0.04
CA GLN A 84 15.79 8.02 -0.85
C GLN A 84 15.33 8.56 -2.20
N THR A 85 14.22 8.04 -2.74
CA THR A 85 13.68 8.47 -4.03
C THR A 85 12.67 9.60 -3.88
N GLU A 86 11.95 9.66 -2.76
CA GLU A 86 10.81 10.54 -2.52
C GLU A 86 10.86 11.20 -1.12
N PRO A 87 11.84 12.09 -0.86
CA PRO A 87 12.13 12.62 0.48
C PRO A 87 11.05 13.53 1.08
N ARG A 88 10.12 14.07 0.29
CA ARG A 88 8.96 14.86 0.77
C ARG A 88 7.70 14.02 1.02
N ALA A 89 7.84 12.73 0.81
CA ALA A 89 6.78 11.83 0.43
C ALA A 89 6.88 10.48 1.15
N TYR A 90 7.87 10.34 2.02
CA TYR A 90 8.00 9.23 2.94
C TYR A 90 6.89 9.25 4.00
N PHE A 91 6.53 8.07 4.50
CA PHE A 91 5.62 7.93 5.63
C PHE A 91 6.43 7.77 6.92
N LYS A 92 5.88 8.24 8.04
CA LYS A 92 6.49 8.08 9.36
C LYS A 92 5.56 7.24 10.22
N SER A 93 5.84 5.94 10.32
CA SER A 93 4.96 4.99 11.02
C SER A 93 3.51 4.95 10.48
N PRO A 94 3.30 4.62 9.20
CA PRO A 94 1.96 4.37 8.68
C PRO A 94 1.37 3.15 9.38
N VAL A 95 0.18 3.29 9.98
CA VAL A 95 -0.43 2.24 10.81
C VAL A 95 -1.57 1.51 10.10
N ASP A 96 -2.24 2.19 9.17
CA ASP A 96 -3.36 1.62 8.44
C ASP A 96 -3.41 2.14 7.00
N VAL A 97 -4.04 1.35 6.13
CA VAL A 97 -4.22 1.66 4.71
C VAL A 97 -5.59 1.18 4.24
N THR A 98 -6.24 1.95 3.39
CA THR A 98 -7.43 1.53 2.64
C THR A 98 -7.39 2.10 1.23
N ALA A 99 -8.17 1.55 0.31
CA ALA A 99 -8.24 2.05 -1.05
C ALA A 99 -9.67 2.12 -1.58
N SER A 100 -9.92 3.15 -2.37
CA SER A 100 -11.10 3.27 -3.23
C SER A 100 -10.67 3.08 -4.67
N PRO A 101 -11.40 2.28 -5.47
CA PRO A 101 -11.20 2.27 -6.91
C PRO A 101 -11.55 3.62 -7.52
N LEU A 102 -10.87 3.96 -8.61
CA LEU A 102 -11.15 5.11 -9.47
C LEU A 102 -11.42 4.62 -10.91
N PRO A 103 -12.05 5.44 -11.76
CA PRO A 103 -12.17 5.15 -13.19
C PRO A 103 -10.81 4.82 -13.83
N GLY A 104 -10.83 3.99 -14.89
CA GLY A 104 -9.59 3.59 -15.59
C GLY A 104 -8.74 2.55 -14.86
N GLY A 105 -9.21 2.02 -13.72
CA GLY A 105 -8.49 1.03 -12.92
C GLY A 105 -7.44 1.65 -11.98
N ALA A 106 -7.43 2.97 -11.84
CA ALA A 106 -6.60 3.64 -10.86
C ALA A 106 -7.10 3.39 -9.43
N LEU A 107 -6.23 3.59 -8.44
CA LEU A 107 -6.53 3.45 -7.03
C LEU A 107 -6.27 4.77 -6.30
N GLN A 108 -7.23 5.18 -5.46
CA GLN A 108 -7.00 6.19 -4.43
C GLN A 108 -6.74 5.48 -3.10
N ILE A 109 -5.52 5.57 -2.61
CA ILE A 109 -5.06 4.91 -1.39
C ILE A 109 -5.01 5.93 -0.26
N PHE A 110 -5.70 5.66 0.83
CA PHE A 110 -5.68 6.44 2.06
C PHE A 110 -4.77 5.75 3.07
N VAL A 111 -3.89 6.52 3.70
CA VAL A 111 -2.86 6.01 4.62
C VAL A 111 -2.92 6.81 5.92
N ALA A 112 -3.10 6.12 7.04
CA ALA A 112 -3.01 6.73 8.36
C ALA A 112 -1.52 6.89 8.75
N ASP A 113 -0.94 8.06 8.45
CA ASP A 113 0.47 8.38 8.70
C ASP A 113 0.65 9.00 10.09
N LEU A 114 0.62 8.14 11.11
CA LEU A 114 0.53 8.54 12.51
C LEU A 114 1.71 9.41 12.97
N GLY A 115 2.92 9.14 12.53
CA GLY A 115 4.10 9.91 12.93
C GLY A 115 4.17 11.32 12.32
N HIS A 116 3.36 11.58 11.29
CA HIS A 116 3.10 12.93 10.79
C HIS A 116 1.76 13.50 11.30
N GLY A 117 0.91 12.69 11.95
CA GLY A 117 -0.40 13.12 12.44
C GLY A 117 -1.40 13.43 11.32
N MET A 118 -1.24 12.80 10.15
CA MET A 118 -2.02 13.10 8.95
C MET A 118 -2.65 11.84 8.37
N LEU A 119 -3.82 11.99 7.77
CA LEU A 119 -4.27 11.07 6.73
C LEU A 119 -3.63 11.52 5.41
N ARG A 120 -2.99 10.60 4.70
CA ARG A 120 -2.37 10.87 3.41
C ARG A 120 -3.11 10.15 2.30
N VAL A 121 -3.17 10.79 1.15
CA VAL A 121 -3.78 10.21 -0.06
C VAL A 121 -2.70 10.00 -1.11
N LEU A 122 -2.68 8.82 -1.71
CA LEU A 122 -1.86 8.46 -2.86
C LEU A 122 -2.78 8.06 -4.00
N ARG A 123 -2.51 8.54 -5.22
CA ARG A 123 -3.15 8.03 -6.43
C ARG A 123 -2.16 7.13 -7.18
N VAL A 124 -2.58 5.92 -7.50
CA VAL A 124 -1.80 4.96 -8.30
C VAL A 124 -2.56 4.72 -9.59
N ALA A 125 -1.89 4.91 -10.74
CA ALA A 125 -2.50 4.67 -12.04
C ALA A 125 -2.86 3.18 -12.22
N GLY A 126 -3.91 2.91 -12.99
CA GLY A 126 -4.30 1.55 -13.32
C GLY A 126 -3.34 0.92 -14.33
N GLU A 127 -3.22 -0.41 -14.31
CA GLU A 127 -2.32 -1.17 -15.19
C GLU A 127 -2.68 -1.06 -16.69
N ARG A 128 -3.88 -0.54 -17.02
CA ARG A 128 -4.35 -0.30 -18.39
C ARG A 128 -3.83 1.00 -19.00
N GLU A 129 -3.23 1.87 -18.20
CA GLU A 129 -2.45 3.01 -18.69
C GLU A 129 -0.97 2.60 -18.76
N LYS A 130 -0.32 2.84 -19.91
CA LYS A 130 1.13 2.65 -20.12
C LYS A 130 1.94 3.23 -18.93
N PRO A 131 3.14 2.69 -18.61
CA PRO A 131 3.83 2.94 -17.35
C PRO A 131 4.31 4.39 -17.27
N GLN A 132 3.46 5.28 -16.83
CA GLN A 132 3.81 6.61 -16.37
C GLN A 132 3.83 6.51 -14.85
N ARG A 133 5.02 6.75 -14.30
CA ARG A 133 5.38 6.62 -12.89
C ARG A 133 4.24 7.10 -11.97
N SER A 134 3.96 6.31 -10.95
CA SER A 134 3.09 6.66 -9.81
C SER A 134 3.30 8.13 -9.43
N ALA A 135 2.35 9.00 -9.77
CA ALA A 135 2.39 10.39 -9.35
C ALA A 135 1.87 10.45 -7.92
N LEU A 136 2.78 10.57 -6.95
CA LEU A 136 2.37 10.90 -5.60
C LEU A 136 1.83 12.33 -5.59
N VAL A 137 0.51 12.46 -5.70
CA VAL A 137 -0.18 13.70 -5.40
C VAL A 137 -0.40 13.72 -3.89
N LEU A 138 0.40 14.50 -3.17
CA LEU A 138 0.13 14.83 -1.77
C LEU A 138 -1.11 15.72 -1.75
N ILE A 139 -2.28 15.11 -1.59
CA ILE A 139 -3.52 15.84 -1.36
C ILE A 139 -3.67 15.94 0.15
N ASP A 140 -3.53 17.15 0.69
CA ASP A 140 -3.96 17.44 2.07
C ASP A 140 -5.46 17.14 2.16
N VAL A 141 -5.95 16.69 3.31
CA VAL A 141 -7.38 16.35 3.48
C VAL A 141 -8.29 17.54 3.10
N GLN A 142 -7.79 18.77 3.17
CA GLN A 142 -8.48 19.98 2.74
C GLN A 142 -8.73 20.05 1.22
N ASP A 143 -7.87 19.43 0.41
CA ASP A 143 -7.98 19.41 -1.06
C ASP A 143 -8.78 18.20 -1.58
N CYS A 144 -9.17 17.27 -0.71
CA CYS A 144 -9.93 16.07 -1.06
C CYS A 144 -11.39 16.34 -1.45
N PHE A 145 -11.91 17.56 -1.22
CA PHE A 145 -13.34 17.90 -1.35
C PHE A 145 -13.66 18.93 -2.43
N LEU A 146 -12.71 19.31 -3.30
CA LEU A 146 -13.06 20.21 -4.40
C LEU A 146 -13.80 19.42 -5.49
N PRO A 147 -15.07 19.75 -5.80
CA PRO A 147 -15.76 19.15 -6.93
C PRO A 147 -15.00 19.51 -8.21
N GLU A 148 -14.80 18.52 -9.09
CA GLU A 148 -14.25 18.77 -10.42
C GLU A 148 -15.10 19.84 -11.11
N GLY A 149 -14.41 20.86 -11.63
CA GLY A 149 -14.97 22.18 -11.82
C GLY A 149 -16.25 22.26 -12.66
N THR A 150 -17.12 23.20 -12.30
CA THR A 150 -18.04 23.80 -13.26
C THR A 150 -17.25 24.62 -14.26
N THR A 151 -16.99 24.06 -15.44
CA THR A 151 -16.74 24.87 -16.64
C THR A 151 -18.02 25.64 -16.95
N THR A 152 -18.05 26.92 -16.56
CA THR A 152 -19.04 27.86 -17.09
C THR A 152 -18.53 28.36 -18.44
N GLY A 153 -19.43 28.39 -19.41
CA GLY A 153 -19.15 28.66 -20.82
C GLY A 153 -19.01 30.12 -21.18
#